data_AF-A0A969T9K1-F1
#
_entry.id   AF-A0A969T9K1-F1
#
_cell.length_a   1.000
_cell.length_b   1.000
_cell.length_c   1.000
_cell.angle_alpha   90.00
_cell.angle_beta   90.00
_cell.angle_gamma   90.00
#
_symmetry.space_group_name_H-M   'P 1'
#
loop_
_entity.id
_entity.type
_entity.pdbx_description
1 polymer ?
#
loop_
_entity_poly.entity_id
_entity_poly.type
_entity_poly.pdbx_seq_one_letter_code
_entity_poly.pdbx_strand_id
1 'polypeptide(L)'
;MNIIKDELIPQSFGEFIDALLIENIRMWHAQELIYETETLDNLTREEMLNFLKEATWLNLMRNSAIDAVDSSFATQIVTQYPNIERRDVPVSMKGQLPIWEEIN
;
A
#
# COMPACT_ATOMS: atom_id res chain seq x y z
N MET A 1 -4.64 -19.63 -8.73
CA MET A 1 -4.50 -18.27 -8.18
C MET A 1 -3.21 -17.67 -8.71
N ASN A 2 -3.32 -16.74 -9.65
CA ASN A 2 -2.22 -15.90 -10.09
C ASN A 2 -2.17 -14.67 -9.18
N ILE A 3 -1.22 -14.65 -8.25
CA ILE A 3 -1.07 -13.59 -7.26
C ILE A 3 -0.83 -12.21 -7.88
N ILE A 4 -0.45 -12.12 -9.16
CA ILE A 4 -0.19 -10.85 -9.85
C ILE A 4 -1.47 -10.27 -10.47
N LYS A 5 -2.46 -11.11 -10.83
CA LYS A 5 -3.58 -10.70 -11.68
C LYS A 5 -4.96 -10.96 -11.11
N ASP A 6 -5.09 -11.94 -10.23
CA ASP A 6 -6.40 -12.34 -9.71
C ASP A 6 -6.91 -11.33 -8.67
N GLU A 7 -8.20 -11.04 -8.69
CA GLU A 7 -8.82 -10.21 -7.66
C GLU A 7 -8.71 -10.86 -6.27
N LEU A 8 -8.42 -10.06 -5.25
CA LEU A 8 -8.27 -10.51 -3.87
C LEU A 8 -9.55 -10.20 -3.10
N ILE A 9 -10.17 -11.23 -2.50
CA ILE A 9 -11.39 -11.10 -1.70
C ILE A 9 -11.12 -11.64 -0.28
N PRO A 10 -10.36 -10.91 0.54
CA PRO A 10 -10.04 -11.32 1.90
C PRO A 10 -11.27 -11.31 2.82
N GLN A 11 -11.37 -12.30 3.71
CA GLN A 11 -12.48 -12.45 4.66
C GLN A 11 -12.03 -12.52 6.12
N SER A 12 -10.76 -12.82 6.36
CA SER A 12 -10.15 -12.86 7.69
C SER A 12 -9.00 -11.88 7.82
N PHE A 13 -8.61 -11.55 9.07
CA PHE A 13 -7.45 -10.68 9.32
C PHE A 13 -6.16 -11.18 8.66
N GLY A 14 -5.89 -12.48 8.73
CA GLY A 14 -4.74 -13.08 8.04
C GLY A 14 -4.80 -12.84 6.53
N GLU A 15 -5.98 -13.04 5.93
CA GLU A 15 -6.16 -12.78 4.50
C GLU A 15 -6.07 -11.29 4.13
N PHE A 16 -6.47 -10.37 5.02
CA PHE A 16 -6.26 -8.94 4.80
C PHE A 16 -4.76 -8.58 4.82
N ILE A 17 -3.97 -9.19 5.70
CA ILE A 17 -2.50 -9.05 5.71
C ILE A 17 -1.92 -9.62 4.42
N ASP A 18 -2.34 -10.82 4.00
CA ASP A 18 -1.89 -11.42 2.75
C ASP A 18 -2.23 -10.53 1.55
N ALA A 19 -3.43 -9.94 1.53
CA ALA A 19 -3.83 -9.02 0.47
C ALA A 19 -2.92 -7.78 0.42
N LEU A 20 -2.59 -7.19 1.57
CA LEU A 20 -1.65 -6.07 1.64
C LEU A 20 -0.24 -6.47 1.15
N LEU A 21 0.25 -7.65 1.51
CA LEU A 21 1.54 -8.15 1.04
C LEU A 21 1.55 -8.35 -0.48
N ILE A 22 0.49 -8.92 -1.04
CA ILE A 22 0.35 -9.16 -2.48
C ILE A 22 0.28 -7.84 -3.24
N GLU A 23 -0.52 -6.86 -2.79
CA GLU A 23 -0.61 -5.55 -3.45
C GLU A 23 0.73 -4.79 -3.40
N ASN A 24 1.49 -4.92 -2.31
CA ASN A 24 2.86 -4.39 -2.25
C ASN A 24 3.80 -5.06 -3.28
N ILE A 25 3.73 -6.38 -3.43
CA ILE A 25 4.54 -7.11 -4.43
C ILE A 25 4.15 -6.68 -5.85
N ARG A 26 2.86 -6.54 -6.15
CA ARG A 26 2.37 -6.05 -7.45
C ARG A 26 2.91 -4.65 -7.75
N MET A 27 2.80 -3.74 -6.78
CA MET A 27 3.27 -2.38 -6.93
C MET A 27 4.79 -2.32 -7.12
N TRP A 28 5.54 -3.11 -6.36
CA TRP A 28 6.99 -3.21 -6.54
C TRP A 28 7.33 -3.68 -7.96
N HIS A 29 6.73 -4.77 -8.42
CA HIS A 29 7.01 -5.29 -9.77
C HIS A 29 6.65 -4.30 -10.88
N ALA A 30 5.52 -3.59 -10.76
CA ALA A 30 5.16 -2.54 -11.70
C ALA A 30 6.21 -1.41 -11.71
N GLN A 31 6.72 -1.02 -10.54
CA GLN A 31 7.71 0.03 -10.38
C GLN A 31 9.13 -0.38 -10.80
N GLU A 32 9.44 -1.67 -10.99
CA GLU A 32 10.76 -2.08 -11.48
C GLU A 32 11.11 -1.45 -12.84
N LEU A 33 10.09 -1.17 -13.68
CA LEU A 33 10.25 -0.51 -14.97
C LEU A 33 10.87 0.90 -14.90
N ILE A 34 10.77 1.57 -13.74
CA ILE A 34 11.27 2.94 -13.56
C ILE A 34 12.59 3.01 -12.80
N TYR A 35 13.13 1.88 -12.34
CA TYR A 35 14.45 1.86 -11.71
C TYR A 35 15.59 1.94 -12.73
N GLU A 36 15.30 1.65 -14.00
CA GLU A 36 16.22 1.81 -15.12
C GLU A 36 15.86 3.09 -15.89
N THR A 37 16.63 4.16 -15.68
CA THR A 37 16.38 5.46 -16.32
C THR A 37 16.43 5.38 -17.85
N GLU A 38 17.27 4.49 -18.41
CA GLU A 38 17.29 4.24 -19.86
C GLU A 38 15.98 3.64 -20.36
N THR A 39 15.33 2.78 -19.58
CA THR A 39 14.03 2.19 -19.93
C THR A 39 12.96 3.28 -19.97
N LEU A 40 12.96 4.16 -18.96
CA LEU A 40 12.08 5.33 -18.87
C LEU A 40 12.21 6.30 -20.05
N ASP A 41 13.44 6.64 -20.43
CA ASP A 41 13.73 7.58 -21.52
C ASP A 41 13.32 7.04 -22.90
N ASN A 42 13.25 5.71 -23.03
CA ASN A 42 12.83 5.03 -24.25
C ASN A 42 11.31 4.77 -24.33
N LEU A 43 10.54 5.04 -23.27
CA LEU A 43 9.08 4.89 -23.31
C LEU A 43 8.45 5.98 -24.20
N THR A 44 7.55 5.55 -25.06
CA THR A 44 6.62 6.46 -25.73
C THR A 44 5.69 7.12 -24.70
N ARG A 45 5.09 8.24 -25.09
CA ARG A 45 4.08 8.93 -24.26
C ARG A 45 2.92 8.01 -23.87
N GLU A 46 2.50 7.12 -24.76
CA GLU A 46 1.41 6.18 -24.52
C GLU A 46 1.80 5.13 -23.48
N GLU A 47 2.99 4.55 -23.60
CA GLU A 47 3.52 3.59 -22.62
C GLU A 47 3.68 4.22 -21.25
N MET A 48 4.21 5.45 -21.18
CA MET A 48 4.33 6.20 -19.94
C MET A 48 2.96 6.48 -19.30
N LEU A 49 1.94 6.82 -20.09
CA LEU A 49 0.58 7.02 -19.58
C LEU A 49 -0.03 5.72 -19.05
N ASN A 50 0.20 4.59 -19.73
CA ASN A 50 -0.28 3.29 -19.30
C ASN A 50 0.38 2.86 -17.99
N PHE A 51 1.70 3.03 -17.88
CA PHE A 51 2.44 2.80 -16.64
C PHE A 51 1.89 3.65 -15.48
N LEU A 52 1.70 4.96 -15.69
CA LEU A 52 1.18 5.84 -14.63
C LEU A 52 -0.22 5.42 -14.17
N LYS A 53 -1.09 4.99 -15.09
CA LYS A 53 -2.43 4.47 -14.75
C LYS A 53 -2.34 3.20 -13.92
N GLU A 54 -1.49 2.26 -14.33
CA GLU A 54 -1.30 1.00 -13.61
C GLU A 54 -0.72 1.23 -12.21
N ALA A 55 0.34 2.03 -12.08
CA ALA A 55 0.93 2.39 -10.80
C ALA A 55 -0.07 3.11 -9.87
N THR A 56 -0.88 4.02 -10.43
CA THR A 56 -1.94 4.71 -9.67
C THR A 56 -3.00 3.71 -9.18
N TRP A 57 -3.43 2.80 -10.05
CA TRP A 57 -4.40 1.77 -9.70
C TRP A 57 -3.88 0.85 -8.59
N LEU A 58 -2.66 0.33 -8.72
CA LEU A 58 -2.04 -0.52 -7.70
C LEU A 58 -1.86 0.21 -6.37
N ASN A 59 -1.53 1.50 -6.39
CA ASN A 59 -1.45 2.31 -5.18
C ASN A 59 -2.82 2.47 -4.48
N LEU A 60 -3.92 2.60 -5.24
CA LEU A 60 -5.27 2.61 -4.69
C LEU A 60 -5.64 1.25 -4.07
N MET A 61 -5.30 0.15 -4.73
CA MET A 61 -5.53 -1.19 -4.21
C MET A 61 -4.74 -1.44 -2.92
N ARG A 62 -3.46 -1.04 -2.89
CA ARG A 62 -2.64 -1.10 -1.67
C ARG A 62 -3.26 -0.29 -0.54
N ASN A 63 -3.70 0.93 -0.79
CA ASN A 63 -4.32 1.78 0.23
C ASN A 63 -5.62 1.14 0.77
N SER A 64 -6.45 0.58 -0.11
CA SER A 64 -7.65 -0.18 0.29
C SER A 64 -7.29 -1.37 1.20
N ALA A 65 -6.22 -2.10 0.88
CA ALA A 65 -5.74 -3.19 1.73
C ALA A 65 -5.21 -2.71 3.09
N ILE A 66 -4.51 -1.55 3.14
CA ILE A 66 -4.08 -0.92 4.41
C ILE A 66 -5.31 -0.58 5.27
N ASP A 67 -6.31 0.08 4.70
CA ASP A 67 -7.54 0.47 5.40
C ASP A 67 -8.29 -0.75 5.95
N ALA A 68 -8.33 -1.84 5.18
CA ALA A 68 -8.95 -3.09 5.59
C ALA A 68 -8.20 -3.77 6.75
N VAL A 69 -6.86 -3.77 6.72
CA VAL A 69 -6.02 -4.25 7.83
C VAL A 69 -6.26 -3.42 9.08
N ASP A 70 -6.22 -2.09 8.98
CA ASP A 70 -6.46 -1.19 10.12
C ASP A 70 -7.85 -1.41 10.73
N SER A 71 -8.89 -1.48 9.89
CA SER A 71 -10.26 -1.72 10.33
C SER A 71 -10.43 -3.08 11.02
N SER A 72 -9.81 -4.13 10.47
CA SER A 72 -9.86 -5.47 11.04
C SER A 72 -9.12 -5.53 12.38
N PHE A 73 -7.95 -4.89 12.47
CA PHE A 73 -7.16 -4.82 13.69
C PHE A 73 -7.88 -4.04 14.79
N ALA A 74 -8.43 -2.86 14.48
CA ALA A 74 -9.23 -2.07 15.40
C ALA A 74 -10.43 -2.86 15.94
N THR A 75 -11.12 -3.61 15.06
CA THR A 75 -12.24 -4.47 15.45
C THR A 75 -11.80 -5.55 16.46
N GLN A 76 -10.66 -6.19 16.24
CA GLN A 76 -10.12 -7.19 17.18
C GLN A 76 -9.74 -6.57 18.53
N ILE A 77 -9.09 -5.40 18.52
CA ILE A 77 -8.72 -4.68 19.75
C ILE A 77 -9.98 -4.33 20.56
N VAL A 78 -11.00 -3.73 19.94
CA VAL A 78 -12.24 -3.36 20.64
C VAL A 78 -12.96 -4.61 21.19
N THR A 79 -12.94 -5.71 20.44
CA THR A 79 -13.53 -6.98 20.88
C THR A 79 -12.81 -7.56 22.10
N GLN A 80 -11.48 -7.50 22.12
CA GLN A 80 -10.66 -8.03 23.21
C GLN A 80 -10.57 -7.09 24.42
N TYR A 81 -10.62 -5.79 24.18
CA TYR A 81 -10.47 -4.73 25.18
C TYR A 81 -11.57 -3.67 25.00
N PRO A 82 -12.82 -3.95 25.40
CA PRO A 82 -13.97 -3.08 25.12
C PRO A 82 -13.90 -1.70 25.79
N ASN A 83 -13.04 -1.55 26.80
CA ASN A 83 -12.85 -0.29 27.53
C ASN A 83 -11.68 0.54 27.00
N ILE A 84 -11.01 0.11 25.92
CA ILE A 84 -9.93 0.87 25.33
C ILE A 84 -10.50 2.06 24.56
N GLU A 85 -10.06 3.27 24.89
CA GLU A 85 -10.42 4.46 24.12
C GLU A 85 -9.44 4.62 22.96
N ARG A 86 -9.98 4.75 21.74
CA ARG A 86 -9.19 5.18 20.59
C ARG A 86 -8.67 6.58 20.86
N ARG A 87 -7.35 6.75 20.85
CA ARG A 87 -6.70 8.06 20.91
C ARG A 87 -6.08 8.38 19.56
N ASP A 88 -6.73 9.26 18.81
CA ASP A 88 -6.20 9.82 17.57
C ASP A 88 -5.23 10.98 17.88
N VAL A 89 -4.18 10.69 18.66
CA VAL A 89 -3.12 11.67 18.90
C VAL A 89 -2.08 11.53 17.79
N PRO A 90 -1.69 12.61 17.09
CA PRO A 90 -0.58 12.56 16.15
C PRO A 90 0.66 12.04 16.86
N VAL A 91 1.21 10.92 16.39
CA VAL A 91 2.50 10.43 16.87
C VAL A 91 3.56 11.37 16.33
N SER A 92 4.44 11.88 17.20
CA SER A 92 5.55 12.73 16.77
C SER A 92 6.47 11.94 15.84
N MET A 93 6.61 12.39 14.60
CA MET A 93 7.50 11.77 13.61
C MET A 93 8.92 12.36 13.60
N LYS A 94 9.27 13.16 14.61
CA LYS A 94 10.58 13.81 14.71
C LYS A 94 11.70 12.75 14.82
N GLY A 95 12.63 12.72 13.87
CA GLY A 95 13.71 11.72 13.82
C GLY A 95 13.29 10.37 13.24
N GLN A 96 12.05 10.23 12.73
CA GLN A 96 11.54 9.02 12.10
C GLN A 96 11.30 9.17 10.60
N LEU A 97 11.30 10.40 10.09
CA LEU A 97 11.16 10.67 8.66
C LEU A 97 12.53 10.64 7.98
N PRO A 98 12.59 10.29 6.68
CA PRO A 98 13.80 10.49 5.90
C PRO A 98 14.26 11.95 5.96
N ILE A 99 15.57 12.18 5.97
CA ILE A 99 16.20 13.50 6.20
C ILE A 99 15.63 14.62 5.31
N TRP A 100 15.15 14.29 4.11
CA TRP A 100 14.54 15.24 3.16
C TRP A 100 13.10 15.65 3.48
N GLU A 101 12.40 14.94 4.36
CA GLU A 101 11.07 15.32 4.88
C GLU A 101 11.16 16.05 6.24
N GLU A 102 12.34 16.09 6.86
CA GLU A 102 12.59 16.77 8.13
C GLU A 102 12.86 18.28 7.98
N ILE A 103 12.98 18.77 6.75
CA ILE A 103 13.26 20.18 6.45
C ILE A 103 11.93 20.90 6.16
N ASN A 104 11.34 21.50 7.20
CA ASN A 104 10.38 22.61 7.13
C ASN A 104 10.73 23.65 8.19
#